data_AF-A0A9E0CLE5-F1
#
_entry.id   AF-A0A9E0CLE5-F1
#
_cell.length_a   1.000
_cell.length_b   1.000
_cell.length_c   1.000
_cell.angle_alpha   90.00
_cell.angle_beta   90.00
_cell.angle_gamma   90.00
#
_symmetry.space_group_name_H-M   'P 1'
#
loop_
_entity.id
_entity.type
_entity.pdbx_description
1 polymer ?
#
loop_
_entity_poly.entity_id
_entity_poly.type
_entity_poly.pdbx_seq_one_letter_code
_entity_poly.pdbx_strand_id
1 'polypeptide(L)'
;MNKWTKLSIEYANQRSYLDDLFQVYPTIPEGIREINKDIWAEVEKSFKKKDNDLLIRQLLKLDLFPIKDSYIAYLKRDSSAIDRNPRTINRICGRLYEMGLDKIFERCSEPKETNRQIGPMFHDWLKRKSLGIEPVPLDEFLSNDKDAILDAGDNAMMNFAKEHLGYNYNKGLDFVARFNKQFVIGEAKFLTDFGGHQNAQFNDAISTIQAKDVKALKIAILDGVLFIEGKNKMYKSITETYKGYNIMSALVLREFLYQI
;
A
#
# COMPACT_ATOMS: atom_id res chain seq x y z
N MET A 1 -3.65 -24.85 -12.95
CA MET A 1 -3.79 -23.56 -12.26
C MET A 1 -4.34 -23.85 -10.88
N ASN A 2 -3.82 -23.21 -9.84
CA ASN A 2 -4.25 -23.37 -8.47
C ASN A 2 -5.75 -23.02 -8.34
N LYS A 3 -6.49 -23.80 -7.55
CA LYS A 3 -7.93 -23.65 -7.35
C LYS A 3 -8.30 -22.23 -6.91
N TRP A 4 -7.52 -21.64 -6.00
CA TRP A 4 -7.79 -20.32 -5.42
C TRP A 4 -7.53 -19.18 -6.39
N THR A 5 -6.51 -19.32 -7.25
CA THR A 5 -6.27 -18.40 -8.36
C THR A 5 -7.43 -18.44 -9.35
N LYS A 6 -7.90 -19.65 -9.70
CA LYS A 6 -9.06 -19.81 -10.58
C LYS A 6 -10.32 -19.17 -10.00
N LEU A 7 -10.64 -19.45 -8.74
CA LEU A 7 -11.79 -18.85 -8.06
C LEU A 7 -11.70 -17.32 -8.00
N SER A 8 -10.51 -16.78 -7.77
CA SER A 8 -10.30 -15.31 -7.73
C SER A 8 -10.54 -14.67 -9.11
N ILE A 9 -10.07 -15.31 -10.18
CA ILE A 9 -10.34 -14.87 -11.56
C ILE A 9 -11.84 -14.96 -11.86
N GLU A 10 -12.49 -16.07 -11.53
CA GLU A 10 -13.93 -16.24 -11.75
C GLU A 10 -14.74 -15.19 -10.98
N TYR A 11 -14.41 -14.96 -9.71
CA TYR A 11 -15.04 -13.91 -8.90
C TYR A 11 -14.87 -12.54 -9.55
N ALA A 12 -13.63 -12.18 -9.94
CA ALA A 12 -13.31 -10.90 -10.53
C ALA A 12 -14.07 -10.60 -11.84
N ASN A 13 -14.36 -11.62 -12.64
CA ASN A 13 -14.98 -11.46 -13.96
C ASN A 13 -16.49 -11.74 -13.98
N GLN A 14 -17.07 -12.34 -12.93
CA GLN A 14 -18.47 -12.80 -12.93
C GLN A 14 -19.33 -12.30 -11.75
N ARG A 15 -18.76 -11.55 -10.80
CA ARG A 15 -19.45 -11.11 -9.57
C ARG A 15 -19.20 -9.64 -9.25
N SER A 16 -19.77 -9.19 -8.13
CA SER A 16 -19.62 -7.88 -7.50
C SER A 16 -18.22 -7.63 -6.92
N TYR A 17 -17.17 -7.98 -7.67
CA TYR A 17 -15.79 -8.00 -7.18
C TYR A 17 -15.34 -6.65 -6.60
N LEU A 18 -15.59 -5.55 -7.31
CA LEU A 18 -15.18 -4.22 -6.84
C LEU A 18 -15.99 -3.75 -5.63
N ASP A 19 -17.28 -4.09 -5.57
CA ASP A 19 -18.15 -3.74 -4.44
C ASP A 19 -17.74 -4.50 -3.16
N ASP A 20 -17.36 -5.77 -3.31
CA ASP A 20 -16.88 -6.58 -2.20
C ASP A 20 -15.46 -6.17 -1.79
N LEU A 21 -14.59 -5.83 -2.76
CA LEU A 21 -13.29 -5.24 -2.47
C LEU A 21 -13.37 -3.92 -1.72
N PHE A 22 -14.43 -3.12 -1.92
CA PHE A 22 -14.63 -1.90 -1.15
C PHE A 22 -14.78 -2.16 0.36
N GLN A 23 -15.19 -3.36 0.75
CA GLN A 23 -15.23 -3.74 2.17
C GLN A 23 -13.82 -4.00 2.74
N VAL A 24 -12.88 -4.43 1.88
CA VAL A 24 -11.47 -4.67 2.22
C VAL A 24 -10.66 -3.38 2.15
N TYR A 25 -10.83 -2.62 1.08
CA TYR A 25 -10.11 -1.38 0.77
C TYR A 25 -11.09 -0.22 0.59
N PRO A 26 -11.75 0.24 1.66
CA PRO A 26 -12.71 1.33 1.55
C PRO A 26 -12.00 2.60 1.11
N THR A 27 -12.34 3.12 -0.07
CA THR A 27 -11.91 4.45 -0.46
C THR A 27 -12.74 5.45 0.34
N ILE A 28 -12.19 5.96 1.43
CA ILE A 28 -12.79 7.09 2.13
C ILE A 28 -12.74 8.25 1.12
N PRO A 29 -13.86 8.91 0.79
CA PRO A 29 -13.80 10.24 0.20
C PRO A 29 -13.20 11.13 1.28
N GLU A 30 -11.87 11.18 1.35
CA GLU A 30 -11.22 12.03 2.33
C GLU A 30 -11.61 13.47 2.01
N GLY A 31 -12.10 14.15 3.04
CA GLY A 31 -12.17 15.60 3.01
C GLY A 31 -10.79 16.20 2.76
N ILE A 32 -10.80 17.51 2.61
CA ILE A 32 -9.61 18.32 2.38
C ILE A 32 -8.56 18.04 3.48
N ARG A 33 -7.30 17.77 3.11
CA ARG A 33 -6.19 17.63 4.06
C ARG A 33 -6.05 18.90 4.89
N GLU A 34 -5.93 18.74 6.20
CA GLU A 34 -5.66 19.86 7.09
C GLU A 34 -4.25 20.42 6.83
N ILE A 35 -4.17 21.71 6.52
CA ILE A 35 -2.91 22.44 6.36
C ILE A 35 -2.60 23.15 7.66
N ASN A 36 -1.35 23.04 8.12
CA ASN A 36 -0.87 23.81 9.27
C ASN A 36 -1.05 25.32 9.00
N LYS A 37 -1.89 25.97 9.82
CA LYS A 37 -2.29 27.37 9.63
C LYS A 37 -1.13 28.35 9.71
N ASP A 38 -0.12 28.08 10.54
CA ASP A 38 1.05 28.93 10.70
C ASP A 38 1.96 28.87 9.46
N ILE A 39 2.17 27.66 8.93
CA ILE A 39 2.91 27.48 7.68
C ILE A 39 2.17 28.17 6.54
N TRP A 40 0.86 28.00 6.46
CA TRP A 40 0.03 28.62 5.43
C TRP A 40 0.08 30.16 5.49
N ALA A 41 -0.02 30.75 6.68
CA ALA A 41 0.08 32.21 6.85
C ALA A 41 1.40 32.77 6.27
N GLU A 42 2.52 32.06 6.46
CA GLU A 42 3.80 32.46 5.86
C GLU A 42 3.84 32.22 4.34
N VAL A 43 3.14 31.19 3.82
CA VAL A 43 2.94 31.02 2.36
C VAL A 43 2.17 32.21 1.78
N GLU A 44 1.06 32.63 2.38
CA GLU A 44 0.28 33.76 1.87
C GLU A 44 1.09 35.06 1.86
N LYS A 45 1.83 35.30 2.95
CA LYS A 45 2.66 36.49 3.12
C LYS A 45 3.81 36.52 2.13
N SER A 46 4.53 35.41 1.95
CA SER A 46 5.62 35.31 0.97
C SER A 46 5.11 35.42 -0.46
N PHE A 47 3.96 34.80 -0.78
CA PHE A 47 3.31 34.93 -2.08
C PHE A 47 2.95 36.37 -2.43
N LYS A 48 2.29 37.09 -1.50
CA LYS A 48 1.91 38.51 -1.68
C LYS A 48 3.13 39.42 -1.84
N LYS A 49 4.21 39.14 -1.11
CA LYS A 49 5.48 39.89 -1.20
C LYS A 49 6.34 39.51 -2.41
N LYS A 50 5.96 38.46 -3.15
CA LYS A 50 6.76 37.83 -4.20
C LYS A 50 8.16 37.38 -3.72
N ASP A 51 8.23 36.91 -2.48
CA ASP A 51 9.44 36.36 -1.87
C ASP A 51 9.60 34.90 -2.27
N ASN A 52 10.32 34.65 -3.36
CA ASN A 52 10.46 33.33 -3.96
C ASN A 52 11.15 32.31 -3.05
N ASP A 53 12.19 32.73 -2.33
CA ASP A 53 12.96 31.84 -1.46
C ASP A 53 12.08 31.37 -0.30
N LEU A 54 11.45 32.32 0.41
CA LEU A 54 10.58 32.01 1.53
C LEU A 54 9.36 31.20 1.09
N LEU A 55 8.75 31.56 -0.06
CA LEU A 55 7.58 30.86 -0.60
C LEU A 55 7.86 29.38 -0.84
N ILE A 56 8.98 29.06 -1.51
CA ILE A 56 9.36 27.66 -1.75
C ILE A 56 9.65 26.94 -0.44
N ARG A 57 10.42 27.55 0.47
CA ARG A 57 10.76 26.92 1.74
C ARG A 57 9.52 26.57 2.56
N GLN A 58 8.50 27.43 2.59
CA GLN A 58 7.26 27.15 3.31
C GLN A 58 6.42 26.07 2.62
N LEU A 59 6.26 26.15 1.30
CA LEU A 59 5.52 25.13 0.54
C LEU A 59 6.17 23.74 0.61
N LEU A 60 7.50 23.64 0.69
CA LEU A 60 8.20 22.36 0.82
C LEU A 60 7.95 21.67 2.18
N LYS A 61 7.57 22.43 3.22
CA LYS A 61 7.18 21.87 4.54
C LYS A 61 5.81 21.22 4.51
N LEU A 62 4.97 21.53 3.53
CA LEU A 62 3.67 20.88 3.37
C LEU A 62 3.83 19.46 2.81
N ASP A 63 2.91 18.60 3.22
CA ASP A 63 2.90 17.19 2.80
C ASP A 63 2.80 17.04 1.27
N LEU A 64 2.01 17.90 0.62
CA LEU A 64 1.86 17.94 -0.84
C LEU A 64 2.30 19.30 -1.38
N PHE A 65 3.11 19.24 -2.44
CA PHE A 65 3.53 20.43 -3.16
C PHE A 65 2.52 20.72 -4.28
N PRO A 66 2.13 21.99 -4.52
CA PRO A 66 0.99 22.33 -5.36
C PRO A 66 1.17 22.07 -6.86
N ILE A 67 2.41 21.79 -7.31
CA ILE A 67 2.72 21.46 -8.69
C ILE A 67 3.54 20.16 -8.80
N LYS A 68 3.28 19.40 -9.85
CA LYS A 68 4.16 18.29 -10.27
C LYS A 68 5.34 18.87 -11.03
N ASP A 69 6.53 18.81 -10.43
CA ASP A 69 7.80 19.24 -11.02
C ASP A 69 8.92 18.33 -10.49
N SER A 70 9.75 17.80 -11.39
CA SER A 70 10.74 16.76 -11.07
C SER A 70 11.81 17.22 -10.07
N TYR A 71 12.05 18.53 -9.96
CA TYR A 71 13.06 19.08 -9.06
C TYR A 71 12.57 19.19 -7.60
N ILE A 72 11.26 19.15 -7.36
CA ILE A 72 10.69 19.29 -6.00
C ILE A 72 11.19 18.19 -5.06
N ALA A 73 11.28 16.95 -5.56
CA ALA A 73 11.78 15.83 -4.77
C ALA A 73 13.24 16.03 -4.34
N TYR A 74 14.06 16.69 -5.16
CA TYR A 74 15.44 17.04 -4.83
C TYR A 74 15.48 18.16 -3.77
N LEU A 75 14.73 19.24 -4.00
CA LEU A 75 14.67 20.40 -3.09
C LEU A 75 14.14 20.04 -1.69
N LYS A 76 13.22 19.08 -1.58
CA LYS A 76 12.75 18.56 -0.28
C LYS A 76 13.85 17.85 0.51
N ARG A 77 14.82 17.23 -0.17
CA ARG A 77 15.91 16.46 0.45
C ARG A 77 17.14 17.30 0.75
N ASP A 78 17.42 18.28 -0.09
CA ASP A 78 18.51 19.25 0.10
C ASP A 78 17.96 20.68 0.02
N SER A 79 17.72 21.27 1.20
CA SER A 79 17.20 22.64 1.32
C SER A 79 18.22 23.71 0.93
N SER A 80 19.53 23.40 0.97
CA SER A 80 20.58 24.32 0.50
C SER A 80 20.57 24.49 -1.02
N ALA A 81 19.96 23.55 -1.74
CA ALA A 81 19.82 23.62 -3.18
C ALA A 81 18.93 24.79 -3.63
N ILE A 82 18.09 25.33 -2.74
CA ILE A 82 17.28 26.52 -3.01
C ILE A 82 18.21 27.72 -3.26
N ASP A 83 19.19 27.93 -2.38
CA ASP A 83 20.16 29.02 -2.47
C ASP A 83 21.08 28.88 -3.69
N ARG A 84 21.48 27.64 -4.01
CA ARG A 84 22.41 27.35 -5.12
C ARG A 84 21.75 27.43 -6.50
N ASN A 85 20.42 27.38 -6.60
CA ASN A 85 19.70 27.26 -7.87
C ASN A 85 18.60 28.33 -8.09
N PRO A 86 18.91 29.64 -8.01
CA PRO A 86 17.93 30.71 -8.04
C PRO A 86 17.08 30.74 -9.33
N ARG A 87 17.63 30.34 -10.48
CA ARG A 87 16.87 30.27 -11.74
C ARG A 87 15.76 29.22 -11.70
N THR A 88 16.04 28.06 -11.10
CA THR A 88 15.05 26.99 -10.92
C THR A 88 13.95 27.43 -9.98
N ILE A 89 14.33 28.08 -8.87
CA ILE A 89 13.39 28.64 -7.90
C ILE A 89 12.48 29.68 -8.57
N ASN A 90 13.04 30.63 -9.31
CA ASN A 90 12.25 31.65 -10.03
C ASN A 90 11.29 31.04 -11.05
N ARG A 91 11.71 30.01 -11.80
CA ARG A 91 10.84 29.28 -12.75
C ARG A 91 9.66 28.62 -12.04
N ILE A 92 9.91 27.95 -10.90
CA ILE A 92 8.87 27.28 -10.12
C ILE A 92 7.92 28.32 -9.52
N CYS A 93 8.43 29.39 -8.91
CA CYS A 93 7.62 30.48 -8.37
C CYS A 93 6.79 31.17 -9.43
N GLY A 94 7.31 31.37 -10.66
CA GLY A 94 6.55 31.89 -11.78
C GLY A 94 5.25 31.09 -12.03
N ARG A 95 5.36 29.76 -12.08
CA ARG A 95 4.21 28.85 -12.22
C ARG A 95 3.25 28.93 -11.02
N LEU A 96 3.77 29.12 -9.81
CA LEU A 96 2.96 29.30 -8.61
C LEU A 96 2.17 30.62 -8.68
N TYR A 97 2.81 31.72 -9.10
CA TYR A 97 2.13 33.00 -9.26
C TYR A 97 1.05 32.96 -10.33
N GLU A 98 1.30 32.30 -11.46
CA GLU A 98 0.30 32.07 -12.51
C GLU A 98 -0.88 31.24 -12.02
N MET A 99 -0.64 30.27 -11.14
CA MET A 99 -1.67 29.41 -10.56
C MET A 99 -2.60 30.15 -9.59
N GLY A 100 -2.07 31.13 -8.85
CA GLY A 100 -2.80 31.87 -7.83
C GLY A 100 -2.90 31.14 -6.49
N LEU A 101 -3.06 31.93 -5.42
CA LEU A 101 -2.99 31.45 -4.03
C LEU A 101 -4.12 30.46 -3.68
N ASP A 102 -5.33 30.69 -4.16
CA ASP A 102 -6.49 29.83 -3.90
C ASP A 102 -6.27 28.42 -4.47
N LYS A 103 -5.76 28.35 -5.71
CA LYS A 103 -5.48 27.07 -6.37
C LYS A 103 -4.27 26.38 -5.73
N ILE A 104 -3.28 27.14 -5.26
CA ILE A 104 -2.18 26.57 -4.46
C ILE A 104 -2.72 25.91 -3.19
N PHE A 105 -3.63 26.58 -2.47
CA PHE A 105 -4.25 26.03 -1.26
C PHE A 105 -4.98 24.72 -1.59
N GLU A 106 -5.86 24.77 -2.59
CA GLU A 106 -6.62 23.60 -3.05
C GLU A 106 -5.69 22.41 -3.33
N ARG A 107 -4.62 22.62 -4.11
CA ARG A 107 -3.64 21.59 -4.47
C ARG A 107 -2.87 21.05 -3.27
N CYS A 108 -2.46 21.91 -2.33
CA CYS A 108 -1.75 21.48 -1.12
C CYS A 108 -2.65 20.67 -0.18
N SER A 109 -3.95 20.94 -0.27
CA SER A 109 -4.99 20.40 0.58
C SER A 109 -5.66 19.16 -0.01
N GLU A 110 -5.22 18.69 -1.19
CA GLU A 110 -5.75 17.47 -1.78
C GLU A 110 -5.59 16.28 -0.80
N PRO A 111 -6.60 15.39 -0.75
CA PRO A 111 -6.55 14.21 0.10
C PRO A 111 -5.33 13.35 -0.23
N LYS A 112 -4.92 12.48 0.69
CA LYS A 112 -3.79 11.58 0.40
C LYS A 112 -4.18 10.69 -0.78
N GLU A 113 -3.25 10.49 -1.73
CA GLU A 113 -3.46 9.57 -2.84
C GLU A 113 -3.83 8.18 -2.28
N THR A 114 -4.95 7.63 -2.73
CA THR A 114 -5.56 6.37 -2.25
C THR A 114 -4.54 5.22 -2.19
N ASN A 115 -3.61 5.17 -3.16
CA ASN A 115 -2.58 4.13 -3.26
C ASN A 115 -1.60 4.08 -2.07
N ARG A 116 -1.49 5.15 -1.26
CA ARG A 116 -0.66 5.17 -0.04
C ARG A 116 -1.39 4.70 1.22
N GLN A 117 -2.69 4.47 1.15
CA GLN A 117 -3.53 4.12 2.31
C GLN A 117 -3.94 2.63 2.33
N ILE A 118 -3.69 1.91 1.24
CA ILE A 118 -4.13 0.52 1.04
C ILE A 118 -3.49 -0.46 2.04
N GLY A 119 -2.24 -0.24 2.46
CA GLY A 119 -1.52 -1.17 3.35
C GLY A 119 -2.25 -1.40 4.69
N PRO A 120 -2.51 -0.33 5.48
CA PRO A 120 -3.27 -0.45 6.73
C PRO A 120 -4.69 -1.01 6.58
N MET A 121 -5.35 -0.77 5.44
CA MET A 121 -6.74 -1.20 5.22
C MET A 121 -6.92 -2.72 5.30
N PHE A 122 -5.96 -3.50 4.79
CA PHE A 122 -6.01 -4.96 4.90
C PHE A 122 -5.98 -5.40 6.38
N HIS A 123 -5.10 -4.81 7.17
CA HIS A 123 -4.99 -5.11 8.59
C HIS A 123 -6.25 -4.68 9.38
N ASP A 124 -6.81 -3.50 9.08
CA ASP A 124 -8.07 -3.03 9.65
C ASP A 124 -9.24 -3.95 9.28
N TRP A 125 -9.25 -4.48 8.05
CA TRP A 125 -10.24 -5.44 7.61
C TRP A 125 -10.16 -6.77 8.39
N LEU A 126 -8.96 -7.27 8.70
CA LEU A 126 -8.77 -8.43 9.58
C LEU A 126 -9.34 -8.17 10.98
N LYS A 127 -9.06 -6.99 11.56
CA LYS A 127 -9.53 -6.58 12.90
C LYS A 127 -11.04 -6.53 13.03
N ARG A 128 -11.77 -6.33 11.94
CA ARG A 128 -13.24 -6.38 11.90
C ARG A 128 -13.82 -7.80 11.92
N LYS A 129 -12.99 -8.83 12.18
CA LYS A 129 -13.37 -10.25 12.19
C LYS A 129 -13.89 -10.74 10.82
N SER A 130 -13.42 -10.13 9.74
CA SER A 130 -13.90 -10.43 8.39
C SER A 130 -13.58 -11.87 7.94
N LEU A 131 -12.54 -12.47 8.53
CA LEU A 131 -12.20 -13.88 8.33
C LEU A 131 -12.92 -14.83 9.29
N GLY A 132 -13.82 -14.34 10.15
CA GLY A 132 -14.62 -15.15 11.07
C GLY A 132 -14.00 -15.37 12.45
N ILE A 133 -12.76 -14.93 12.69
CA ILE A 133 -12.11 -14.93 13.99
C ILE A 133 -11.47 -13.57 14.28
N GLU A 134 -11.28 -13.28 15.56
CA GLU A 134 -10.59 -12.08 16.03
C GLU A 134 -9.07 -12.30 15.99
N PRO A 135 -8.29 -11.38 15.38
CA PRO A 135 -6.84 -11.40 15.50
C PRO A 135 -6.41 -11.27 16.96
N VAL A 136 -5.34 -11.99 17.34
CA VAL A 136 -4.86 -12.08 18.73
C VAL A 136 -3.40 -11.61 18.81
N PRO A 137 -2.97 -11.02 19.95
CA PRO A 137 -1.58 -10.62 20.15
C PRO A 137 -0.65 -11.84 20.19
N LEU A 138 0.66 -11.59 20.03
CA LEU A 138 1.68 -12.65 19.94
C LEU A 138 1.67 -13.63 21.12
N ASP A 139 1.51 -13.14 22.35
CA ASP A 139 1.50 -13.99 23.55
C ASP A 139 0.34 -15.01 23.51
N GLU A 140 -0.84 -14.57 23.10
CA GLU A 140 -2.00 -15.44 22.94
C GLU A 140 -1.83 -16.38 21.75
N PHE A 141 -1.30 -15.88 20.63
CA PHE A 141 -1.00 -16.67 19.44
C PHE A 141 -0.09 -17.87 19.76
N LEU A 142 0.91 -17.68 20.63
CA LEU A 142 1.85 -18.71 21.07
C LEU A 142 1.34 -19.59 22.21
N SER A 143 0.31 -19.15 22.96
CA SER A 143 -0.15 -19.83 24.17
C SER A 143 -0.82 -21.20 23.93
N ASN A 144 -1.32 -21.45 22.73
CA ASN A 144 -2.06 -22.66 22.38
C ASN A 144 -2.04 -22.91 20.86
N ASP A 145 -2.64 -24.02 20.41
CA ASP A 145 -2.66 -24.44 18.99
C ASP A 145 -4.00 -24.16 18.28
N LYS A 146 -4.90 -23.37 18.88
CA LYS A 146 -6.19 -23.04 18.24
C LYS A 146 -5.98 -22.15 17.01
N ASP A 147 -6.97 -22.15 16.13
CA ASP A 147 -6.97 -21.27 14.96
C ASP A 147 -6.88 -19.80 15.41
N ALA A 148 -5.97 -19.06 14.79
CA ALA A 148 -5.64 -17.70 15.19
C ALA A 148 -5.05 -16.92 14.01
N ILE A 149 -5.28 -15.60 14.01
CA ILE A 149 -4.58 -14.63 13.16
C ILE A 149 -3.74 -13.77 14.08
N LEU A 150 -2.48 -13.51 13.73
CA LEU A 150 -1.59 -12.69 14.54
C LEU A 150 -1.89 -11.20 14.33
N ASP A 151 -2.27 -10.49 15.39
CA ASP A 151 -2.36 -9.04 15.43
C ASP A 151 -0.99 -8.45 15.82
N ALA A 152 -0.18 -8.15 14.81
CA ALA A 152 1.12 -7.52 14.99
C ALA A 152 1.47 -6.63 13.78
N GLY A 153 2.46 -5.76 13.92
CA GLY A 153 3.00 -5.01 12.78
C GLY A 153 3.94 -5.88 11.92
N ASP A 154 4.22 -5.45 10.70
CA ASP A 154 4.95 -6.23 9.68
C ASP A 154 6.31 -6.76 10.18
N ASN A 155 7.04 -5.94 10.94
CA ASN A 155 8.33 -6.32 11.52
C ASN A 155 8.21 -7.41 12.59
N ALA A 156 7.16 -7.34 13.42
CA ALA A 156 6.92 -8.34 14.46
C ALA A 156 6.46 -9.68 13.84
N MET A 157 5.62 -9.63 12.80
CA MET A 157 5.26 -10.82 12.02
C MET A 157 6.48 -11.45 11.34
N MET A 158 7.37 -10.64 10.76
CA MET A 158 8.62 -11.11 10.17
C MET A 158 9.53 -11.77 11.22
N ASN A 159 9.69 -11.16 12.40
CA ASN A 159 10.49 -11.73 13.49
C ASN A 159 9.93 -13.08 13.94
N PHE A 160 8.61 -13.18 14.15
CA PHE A 160 7.96 -14.45 14.43
C PHE A 160 8.26 -15.50 13.35
N ALA A 161 8.09 -15.15 12.07
CA ALA A 161 8.34 -16.07 10.97
C ALA A 161 9.82 -16.50 10.89
N LYS A 162 10.75 -15.61 11.22
CA LYS A 162 12.18 -15.91 11.25
C LYS A 162 12.52 -16.88 12.38
N GLU A 163 12.01 -16.62 13.58
CA GLU A 163 12.30 -17.39 14.79
C GLU A 163 11.63 -18.77 14.77
N HIS A 164 10.38 -18.86 14.30
CA HIS A 164 9.58 -20.08 14.41
C HIS A 164 9.44 -20.84 13.08
N LEU A 165 9.51 -20.17 11.94
CA LEU A 165 9.18 -20.75 10.63
C LEU A 165 10.38 -20.87 9.68
N GLY A 166 11.57 -20.36 10.06
CA GLY A 166 12.76 -20.37 9.20
C GLY A 166 12.73 -19.33 8.08
N TYR A 167 11.94 -18.27 8.23
CA TYR A 167 11.86 -17.18 7.24
C TYR A 167 13.11 -16.28 7.31
N ASN A 168 14.09 -16.54 6.44
CA ASN A 168 15.37 -15.83 6.41
C ASN A 168 15.41 -14.61 5.47
N TYR A 169 14.25 -14.16 4.98
CA TYR A 169 14.16 -13.02 4.07
C TYR A 169 13.95 -11.74 4.88
N ASN A 170 14.65 -10.66 4.51
CA ASN A 170 14.55 -9.36 5.19
C ASN A 170 13.37 -8.54 4.67
N LYS A 171 12.17 -9.12 4.71
CA LYS A 171 10.96 -8.46 4.25
C LYS A 171 9.83 -8.66 5.26
N GLY A 172 9.13 -7.57 5.56
CA GLY A 172 7.92 -7.58 6.38
C GLY A 172 6.85 -8.50 5.80
N LEU A 173 6.00 -9.04 6.68
CA LEU A 173 4.84 -9.85 6.28
C LEU A 173 3.56 -9.09 6.62
N ASP A 174 2.62 -9.08 5.69
CA ASP A 174 1.30 -8.45 5.90
C ASP A 174 0.34 -9.41 6.63
N PHE A 175 0.63 -10.71 6.63
CA PHE A 175 -0.25 -11.74 7.19
C PHE A 175 0.52 -12.91 7.82
N VAL A 176 0.13 -13.27 9.05
CA VAL A 176 0.54 -14.50 9.73
C VAL A 176 -0.69 -15.10 10.42
N ALA A 177 -0.94 -16.38 10.20
CA ALA A 177 -2.03 -17.10 10.84
C ALA A 177 -1.65 -18.55 11.15
N ARG A 178 -2.43 -19.19 12.01
CA ARG A 178 -2.44 -20.63 12.25
C ARG A 178 -3.87 -21.12 12.05
N PHE A 179 -4.07 -22.07 11.14
CA PHE A 179 -5.36 -22.71 10.92
C PHE A 179 -5.13 -24.21 10.75
N ASN A 180 -5.96 -25.05 11.37
CA ASN A 180 -5.82 -26.50 11.34
C ASN A 180 -4.39 -26.96 11.71
N LYS A 181 -3.79 -26.29 12.70
CA LYS A 181 -2.41 -26.50 13.18
C LYS A 181 -1.30 -26.25 12.14
N GLN A 182 -1.63 -25.65 11.00
CA GLN A 182 -0.67 -25.23 9.98
C GLN A 182 -0.45 -23.72 10.06
N PHE A 183 0.80 -23.29 9.98
CA PHE A 183 1.13 -21.88 9.85
C PHE A 183 0.94 -21.42 8.41
N VAL A 184 0.43 -20.21 8.26
CA VAL A 184 0.23 -19.51 6.99
C VAL A 184 0.92 -18.16 7.09
N ILE A 185 1.74 -17.81 6.11
CA ILE A 185 2.33 -16.48 5.97
C ILE A 185 1.99 -15.89 4.61
N GLY A 186 1.85 -14.57 4.53
CA GLY A 186 1.52 -13.94 3.26
C GLY A 186 1.86 -12.47 3.16
N GLU A 187 1.81 -12.03 1.90
CA GLU A 187 1.89 -10.63 1.49
C GLU A 187 0.55 -10.23 0.87
N ALA A 188 0.03 -9.06 1.26
CA ALA A 188 -1.20 -8.49 0.73
C ALA A 188 -0.89 -7.25 -0.11
N LYS A 189 -1.42 -7.19 -1.34
CA LYS A 189 -1.29 -6.03 -2.23
C LYS A 189 -2.53 -5.84 -3.10
N PHE A 190 -3.06 -4.61 -3.11
CA PHE A 190 -4.08 -4.21 -4.07
C PHE A 190 -3.45 -3.52 -5.27
N LEU A 191 -3.51 -4.16 -6.43
CA LEU A 191 -2.88 -3.73 -7.68
C LEU A 191 -3.89 -3.00 -8.54
N THR A 192 -3.88 -1.66 -8.52
CA THR A 192 -4.94 -0.84 -9.13
C THR A 192 -4.70 -0.54 -10.62
N ASP A 193 -3.48 -0.72 -11.11
CA ASP A 193 -3.12 -0.43 -12.51
C ASP A 193 -1.91 -1.29 -12.95
N PHE A 194 -1.59 -1.25 -14.25
CA PHE A 194 -0.45 -1.94 -14.82
C PHE A 194 0.81 -1.06 -14.85
N GLY A 195 1.96 -1.64 -14.53
CA GLY A 195 3.26 -1.00 -14.73
C GLY A 195 3.82 -0.23 -13.54
N GLY A 196 5.04 0.30 -13.69
CA GLY A 196 5.71 1.12 -12.68
C GLY A 196 5.79 0.46 -11.30
N HIS A 197 5.37 1.20 -10.27
CA HIS A 197 5.36 0.74 -8.87
C HIS A 197 4.50 -0.50 -8.61
N GLN A 198 3.47 -0.75 -9.43
CA GLN A 198 2.58 -1.91 -9.30
C GLN A 198 3.31 -3.22 -9.59
N ASN A 199 4.24 -3.21 -10.55
CA ASN A 199 5.08 -4.38 -10.83
C ASN A 199 6.02 -4.70 -9.67
N ALA A 200 6.53 -3.68 -8.96
CA ALA A 200 7.37 -3.89 -7.79
C ALA A 200 6.54 -4.56 -6.68
N GLN A 201 5.35 -4.04 -6.38
CA GLN A 201 4.42 -4.63 -5.40
C GLN A 201 4.01 -6.08 -5.75
N PHE A 202 3.79 -6.36 -7.03
CA PHE A 202 3.54 -7.73 -7.49
C PHE A 202 4.75 -8.64 -7.23
N ASN A 203 5.94 -8.24 -7.67
CA ASN A 203 7.16 -9.02 -7.46
C ASN A 203 7.48 -9.23 -5.98
N ASP A 204 7.16 -8.23 -5.17
CA ASP A 204 7.26 -8.25 -3.72
C ASP A 204 6.43 -9.41 -3.14
N ALA A 205 5.17 -9.57 -3.52
CA ALA A 205 4.34 -10.69 -3.07
C ALA A 205 4.81 -12.04 -3.63
N ILE A 206 5.27 -12.06 -4.89
CA ILE A 206 5.85 -13.27 -5.49
C ILE A 206 7.11 -13.73 -4.75
N SER A 207 7.95 -12.80 -4.30
CA SER A 207 9.16 -13.13 -3.56
C SER A 207 8.85 -13.84 -2.24
N THR A 208 7.79 -13.41 -1.54
CA THR A 208 7.31 -14.03 -0.30
C THR A 208 6.87 -15.47 -0.52
N ILE A 209 6.11 -15.76 -1.58
CA ILE A 209 5.63 -17.13 -1.84
C ILE A 209 6.72 -18.07 -2.39
N GLN A 210 7.75 -17.51 -3.02
CA GLN A 210 8.92 -18.26 -3.50
C GLN A 210 9.97 -18.51 -2.41
N ALA A 211 9.81 -17.92 -1.22
CA ALA A 211 10.72 -18.10 -0.09
C ALA A 211 10.97 -19.59 0.20
N LYS A 212 12.24 -20.02 0.17
CA LYS A 212 12.61 -21.43 0.38
C LYS A 212 12.76 -21.74 1.87
N ASP A 213 12.59 -23.03 2.20
CA ASP A 213 12.85 -23.58 3.53
C ASP A 213 12.01 -22.96 4.67
N VAL A 214 10.84 -22.43 4.33
CA VAL A 214 9.87 -21.88 5.28
C VAL A 214 8.86 -22.95 5.69
N LYS A 215 8.71 -23.18 7.00
CA LYS A 215 7.77 -24.14 7.61
C LYS A 215 6.35 -23.58 7.72
N ALA A 216 5.82 -23.04 6.63
CA ALA A 216 4.47 -22.50 6.56
C ALA A 216 3.94 -22.55 5.12
N LEU A 217 2.61 -22.59 4.98
CA LEU A 217 1.96 -22.29 3.71
C LEU A 217 2.20 -20.83 3.38
N LYS A 218 2.74 -20.57 2.19
CA LYS A 218 2.97 -19.20 1.72
C LYS A 218 1.88 -18.83 0.73
N ILE A 219 1.26 -17.67 0.95
CA ILE A 219 0.18 -17.15 0.11
C ILE A 219 0.48 -15.73 -0.35
N ALA A 220 0.02 -15.39 -1.55
CA ALA A 220 -0.02 -14.02 -2.04
C ALA A 220 -1.48 -13.60 -2.13
N ILE A 221 -1.84 -12.62 -1.32
CA ILE A 221 -3.18 -12.04 -1.24
C ILE A 221 -3.18 -10.83 -2.17
N LEU A 222 -3.50 -11.06 -3.43
CA LEU A 222 -3.40 -10.05 -4.47
C LEU A 222 -4.80 -9.70 -4.96
N ASP A 223 -5.08 -8.41 -5.08
CA ASP A 223 -6.37 -7.90 -5.57
C ASP A 223 -6.19 -6.94 -6.75
N GLY A 224 -7.25 -6.71 -7.53
CA GLY A 224 -7.29 -5.71 -8.59
C GLY A 224 -7.01 -6.24 -9.99
N VAL A 225 -6.26 -5.48 -10.79
CA VAL A 225 -6.21 -5.64 -12.26
C VAL A 225 -5.56 -6.94 -12.73
N LEU A 226 -4.83 -7.64 -11.84
CA LEU A 226 -4.16 -8.90 -12.18
C LEU A 226 -5.12 -10.04 -12.55
N PHE A 227 -6.39 -9.98 -12.08
CA PHE A 227 -7.40 -11.00 -12.36
C PHE A 227 -8.24 -10.70 -13.61
N ILE A 228 -8.06 -9.53 -14.24
CA ILE A 228 -8.72 -9.20 -15.49
C ILE A 228 -8.13 -10.12 -16.58
N GLU A 229 -9.01 -10.93 -17.17
CA GLU A 229 -8.60 -11.86 -18.22
C GLU A 229 -8.06 -11.11 -19.43
N GLY A 230 -6.88 -11.52 -19.91
CA GLY A 230 -6.29 -10.92 -21.09
C GLY A 230 -4.83 -11.24 -21.28
N LYS A 231 -4.16 -10.44 -22.11
CA LYS A 231 -2.74 -10.64 -22.47
C LYS A 231 -1.77 -9.86 -21.59
N ASN A 232 -2.25 -9.23 -20.51
CA ASN A 232 -1.42 -8.43 -19.63
C ASN A 232 -0.41 -9.31 -18.87
N LYS A 233 0.74 -8.72 -18.50
CA LYS A 233 1.86 -9.45 -17.92
C LYS A 233 1.49 -10.11 -16.58
N MET A 234 0.71 -9.43 -15.73
CA MET A 234 0.36 -9.94 -14.41
C MET A 234 -0.58 -11.15 -14.51
N TYR A 235 -1.62 -11.07 -15.34
CA TYR A 235 -2.55 -12.18 -15.60
C TYR A 235 -1.81 -13.41 -16.14
N LYS A 236 -0.95 -13.24 -17.15
CA LYS A 236 -0.10 -14.34 -17.64
C LYS A 236 0.81 -14.91 -16.55
N SER A 237 1.40 -14.04 -15.72
CA SER A 237 2.29 -14.49 -14.65
C SER A 237 1.56 -15.39 -13.66
N ILE A 238 0.34 -15.03 -13.23
CA ILE A 238 -0.41 -15.85 -12.26
C ILE A 238 -1.04 -17.11 -12.88
N THR A 239 -1.36 -17.10 -14.18
CA THR A 239 -2.01 -18.23 -14.88
C THR A 239 -1.03 -19.22 -15.53
N GLU A 240 0.19 -18.76 -15.87
CA GLU A 240 1.20 -19.56 -16.56
C GLU A 240 2.41 -19.84 -15.66
N THR A 241 3.14 -18.79 -15.24
CA THR A 241 4.42 -18.92 -14.52
C THR A 241 4.25 -19.36 -13.07
N TYR A 242 3.34 -18.73 -12.34
CA TYR A 242 3.10 -18.96 -10.91
C TYR A 242 1.82 -19.78 -10.67
N LYS A 243 1.34 -20.49 -11.69
CA LYS A 243 0.06 -21.23 -11.68
C LYS A 243 -0.08 -22.31 -10.61
N GLY A 244 1.02 -22.71 -9.97
CA GLY A 244 1.03 -23.71 -8.89
C GLY A 244 1.04 -23.10 -7.48
N TYR A 245 1.30 -21.80 -7.37
CA TYR A 245 1.36 -21.12 -6.07
C TYR A 245 -0.03 -20.70 -5.58
N ASN A 246 -0.14 -20.46 -4.27
CA ASN A 246 -1.36 -19.96 -3.65
C ASN A 246 -1.47 -18.45 -3.83
N ILE A 247 -1.92 -18.03 -5.02
CA ILE A 247 -2.22 -16.62 -5.33
C ILE A 247 -3.73 -16.46 -5.38
N MET A 248 -4.28 -15.56 -4.58
CA MET A 248 -5.73 -15.41 -4.45
C MET A 248 -6.13 -14.01 -4.02
N SER A 249 -7.40 -13.66 -4.25
CA SER A 249 -8.02 -12.44 -3.72
C SER A 249 -8.24 -12.55 -2.21
N ALA A 250 -8.21 -11.41 -1.50
CA ALA A 250 -8.63 -11.36 -0.10
C ALA A 250 -10.05 -11.91 0.11
N LEU A 251 -10.93 -11.79 -0.91
CA LEU A 251 -12.32 -12.22 -0.86
C LEU A 251 -12.53 -13.74 -0.79
N VAL A 252 -11.50 -14.54 -1.10
CA VAL A 252 -11.56 -16.01 -0.97
C VAL A 252 -10.61 -16.53 0.12
N LEU A 253 -9.95 -15.63 0.84
CA LEU A 253 -8.95 -15.96 1.85
C LEU A 253 -9.58 -16.73 3.03
N ARG A 254 -10.80 -16.37 3.41
CA ARG A 254 -11.52 -17.06 4.49
C ARG A 254 -11.70 -18.53 4.12
N GLU A 255 -12.32 -18.81 2.97
CA GLU A 255 -12.56 -20.16 2.51
C GLU A 255 -11.27 -20.97 2.37
N PHE A 256 -10.18 -20.33 1.95
CA PHE A 256 -8.86 -20.96 1.93
C PHE A 256 -8.42 -21.42 3.32
N LEU A 257 -8.42 -20.53 4.31
CA LEU A 257 -7.92 -20.81 5.66
C LEU A 257 -8.71 -21.92 6.36
N TYR A 258 -10.02 -22.01 6.13
CA TYR A 258 -10.84 -23.07 6.72
C TYR A 258 -10.74 -24.42 5.96
N GLN A 259 -10.06 -24.48 4.81
CA GLN A 259 -9.92 -25.70 3.99
C GLN A 259 -8.53 -26.34 4.03
N ILE A 260 -7.52 -25.69 4.64
CA ILE A 260 -6.13 -26.19 4.67
C ILE A 260 -5.89 -27.28 5.71
#